data_AF-A0A485M429-F1
#
_entry.id   AF-A0A485M429-F1
#
_cell.length_a   1.000
_cell.length_b   1.000
_cell.length_c   1.000
_cell.angle_alpha   90.00
_cell.angle_beta   90.00
_cell.angle_gamma   90.00
#
_symmetry.space_group_name_H-M   'P 1'
#
loop_
_entity.id
_entity.type
_entity.pdbx_description
1 polymer ?
#
loop_
_entity_poly.entity_id
_entity_poly.type
_entity_poly.pdbx_seq_one_letter_code
_entity_poly.pdbx_strand_id
1 'polypeptide(L)' 'MHWSIIEDYRMQHTPEGWKKTLNMEDSKLSFCFRDTSENWDNNNGHNWVYTTS' A
#
# COMPACT_ATOMS: atom_id res chain seq x y z
N MET A 1 4.62 9.78 -11.58
CA MET A 1 5.30 8.84 -10.68
C MET A 1 5.63 7.60 -11.50
N HIS A 2 6.84 7.06 -11.37
CA HIS A 2 7.23 5.83 -12.06
C HIS A 2 7.25 4.71 -11.02
N TRP A 3 6.44 3.68 -11.25
CA TRP A 3 6.39 2.49 -10.41
C TRP A 3 7.36 1.47 -10.98
N SER A 4 8.34 1.04 -10.20
CA SER A 4 9.35 0.07 -10.62
C SER A 4 8.99 -1.37 -10.25
N ILE A 5 8.17 -1.55 -9.21
CA ILE A 5 7.71 -2.85 -8.69
C ILE A 5 6.24 -2.70 -8.29
N ILE A 6 5.33 -3.34 -9.03
CA ILE A 6 3.89 -3.29 -8.78
C ILE A 6 3.45 -4.68 -8.34
N GLU A 7 3.16 -4.82 -7.05
CA GLU A 7 2.73 -6.07 -6.43
C GLU A 7 1.51 -5.85 -5.54
N ASP A 8 0.59 -6.82 -5.54
CA ASP A 8 -0.56 -6.87 -4.65
C ASP A 8 -0.22 -7.66 -3.39
N TYR A 9 -0.31 -7.02 -2.22
CA TYR A 9 -0.10 -7.67 -0.93
C TYR A 9 -1.40 -7.86 -0.18
N ARG A 10 -1.82 -9.12 -0.01
CA ARG A 10 -2.95 -9.44 0.86
C ARG A 10 -2.65 -9.06 2.31
N MET A 11 -3.49 -8.21 2.89
CA MET A 11 -3.44 -7.84 4.30
C MET A 11 -4.03 -8.94 5.19
N GLN A 12 -3.52 -9.03 6.41
CA GLN A 12 -4.06 -9.91 7.45
C GLN A 12 -5.02 -9.12 8.34
N HIS A 13 -6.18 -9.71 8.61
CA HIS A 13 -7.10 -9.18 9.61
C HIS A 13 -6.58 -9.49 11.02
N THR A 14 -6.46 -8.46 11.86
CA THR A 14 -6.07 -8.54 13.27
C THR A 14 -7.12 -7.82 14.13
N PRO A 15 -7.09 -7.96 15.47
CA PRO A 15 -8.03 -7.26 16.35
C PRO A 15 -7.99 -5.72 16.23
N GLU A 16 -6.87 -5.16 15.76
CA GLU A 16 -6.69 -3.71 15.57
C GLU A 16 -6.95 -3.25 14.13
N GLY A 17 -7.41 -4.16 13.25
CA GLY A 17 -7.71 -3.87 11.85
C GLY A 17 -6.87 -4.68 10.87
N TRP A 18 -6.73 -4.18 9.64
CA TRP A 18 -5.99 -4.85 8.59
C TRP A 18 -4.53 -4.41 8.60
N LYS A 19 -3.60 -5.37 8.60
CA LYS A 19 -2.16 -5.11 8.68
C LYS A 19 -1.37 -5.92 7.65
N LYS A 20 -0.26 -5.34 7.21
CA LYS A 20 0.75 -6.02 6.40
C LYS A 20 2.13 -5.49 6.78
N THR A 21 3.07 -6.40 6.99
CA THR A 21 4.50 -6.08 7.11
C THR A 21 5.15 -6.29 5.75
N LEU A 22 5.94 -5.32 5.33
CA LEU A 22 6.63 -5.28 4.05
C LEU A 22 8.10 -4.96 4.33
N ASN A 23 9.00 -5.54 3.56
CA ASN A 23 10.40 -5.10 3.53
C ASN A 23 10.51 -3.98 2.49
N MET A 24 10.80 -2.76 2.94
CA MET A 24 10.99 -1.63 2.02
C MET A 24 12.35 -1.75 1.32
N GLU A 25 12.34 -1.79 -0.02
CA GLU A 25 13.56 -1.81 -0.83
C GLU A 25 14.16 -0.41 -1.05
N ASP A 26 13.34 0.63 -0.86
CA ASP A 26 13.73 2.05 -0.97
C ASP A 26 13.21 2.81 0.25
N SER A 27 13.82 3.97 0.51
CA SER A 27 13.43 4.97 1.50
C SER A 27 12.01 5.49 1.35
N LYS A 28 11.37 5.30 0.18
CA LYS A 28 10.02 5.73 -0.13
C LYS A 28 9.16 4.56 -0.60
N LEU A 29 8.01 4.40 0.04
CA LEU A 29 6.97 3.46 -0.37
C LEU A 29 5.76 4.24 -0.88
N SER A 30 5.33 3.98 -2.11
CA SER A 30 4.02 4.39 -2.59
C SER A 30 3.07 3.20 -2.55
N PHE A 31 1.82 3.39 -2.15
CA PHE A 31 0.84 2.31 -2.06
C PHE A 31 -0.59 2.83 -2.15
N CYS A 32 -1.52 1.90 -2.41
CA CYS A 32 -2.96 2.12 -2.37
C CYS A 32 -3.60 0.94 -1.63
N PHE A 33 -4.83 1.14 -1.16
CA PHE A 33 -5.64 0.04 -0.64
C PHE A 33 -6.70 -0.35 -1.65
N ARG A 34 -7.04 -1.63 -1.68
CA ARG A 34 -8.09 -2.17 -2.54
C ARG A 34 -8.87 -3.27 -1.82
N ASP A 35 -10.19 -3.27 -1.97
CA ASP A 35 -11.03 -4.36 -1.49
C ASP A 35 -11.24 -5.47 -2.54
N THR A 36 -11.92 -6.54 -2.17
CA THR A 36 -12.20 -7.67 -3.08
C THR A 36 -13.19 -7.34 -4.19
N SER A 37 -13.82 -6.16 -4.15
CA SER A 37 -14.78 -5.66 -5.13
C SER A 37 -14.17 -4.62 -6.07
N GLU A 38 -12.84 -4.51 -6.10
CA GLU A 38 -12.08 -3.58 -6.95
C GLU A 38 -12.31 -2.08 -6.62
N ASN A 39 -12.78 -1.76 -5.41
CA ASN A 39 -12.80 -0.37 -4.95
C ASN A 39 -11.40 0.03 -4.46
N TRP A 40 -10.89 1.14 -4.98
CA TRP A 40 -9.56 1.66 -4.66
C TRP A 40 -9.63 2.85 -3.71
N ASP A 41 -8.87 2.79 -2.62
CA ASP A 41 -8.41 3.98 -1.90
C ASP A 41 -7.00 4.31 -2.38
N ASN A 42 -6.95 5.22 -3.34
CA ASN A 42 -5.73 5.74 -3.93
C ASN A 42 -5.57 7.24 -3.65
N ASN A 43 -6.14 7.74 -2.54
CA ASN A 43 -6.07 9.16 -2.17
C ASN A 43 -6.46 10.09 -3.34
N ASN A 44 -7.61 9.82 -3.97
CA ASN A 44 -8.12 10.57 -5.13
C ASN A 44 -7.11 10.65 -6.30
N GLY A 45 -6.40 9.55 -6.57
CA GLY A 45 -5.41 9.44 -7.64
C GLY A 45 -3.99 9.93 -7.29
N HIS A 46 -3.76 10.41 -6.06
CA HIS A 46 -2.42 10.83 -5.60
C HIS A 46 -1.60 9.71 -4.96
N ASN A 47 -2.23 8.60 -4.62
CA ASN A 47 -1.71 7.47 -3.84
C ASN A 47 -1.26 7.89 -2.44
N TRP A 48 -1.00 6.89 -1.60
CA TRP A 48 -0.36 7.09 -0.31
C TRP A 48 1.16 6.99 -0.47
N VAL A 49 1.88 7.72 0.38
CA VAL A 49 3.34 7.73 0.41
C VAL A 49 3.81 7.66 1.86
N TYR A 50 4.71 6.73 2.12
CA TYR A 50 5.48 6.64 3.36
C TYR A 50 6.96 6.84 3.04
N THR A 51 7.69 7.51 3.92
CA THR A 51 9.12 7.76 3.77
C THR A 51 9.82 7.52 5.09
N THR A 52 10.90 6.74 5.06
CA THR A 52 11.79 6.53 6.21
C THR A 52 12.85 7.61 6.24
N SER A 53 12.99 8.29 7.37
CA SER A 53 14.04 9.29 7.63
C SER A 53 15.37 8.66 7.97
#